data_AF-A0AA39MIW3-F1
#
_entry.id   AF-A0AA39MIW3-F1
#
_cell.length_a   1.000
_cell.length_b   1.000
_cell.length_c   1.000
_cell.angle_alpha   90.00
_cell.angle_beta   90.00
_cell.angle_gamma   90.00
#
_symmetry.space_group_name_H-M   'P 1'
#
loop_
_entity.id
_entity.type
_entity.pdbx_description
1 polymer ?
#
loop_
_entity_poly.entity_id
_entity_poly.type
_entity_poly.pdbx_seq_one_letter_code
_entity_poly.pdbx_strand_id
1 'polypeptide(L)' 'MGNPGTFQGTRFDFLTSELPGYGVAVKEDRARAYCISVCRRYHKRYHPLLPHNEEPTAEALALVNDDVAD' A
#
# COMPACT_ATOMS: atom_id res chain seq x y z
N MET A 1 -10.02 -23.97 1.80
CA MET A 1 -9.76 -22.79 2.66
C MET A 1 -8.46 -22.19 2.13
N GLY A 2 -8.57 -21.11 1.35
CA GLY A 2 -7.43 -20.50 0.67
C GLY A 2 -6.47 -19.87 1.68
N ASN A 3 -5.18 -19.92 1.39
CA ASN A 3 -4.12 -19.28 2.16
C ASN A 3 -4.60 -17.87 2.57
N PRO A 4 -4.71 -17.51 3.87
CA PRO A 4 -5.40 -16.29 4.31
C PRO A 4 -4.72 -14.98 3.87
N GLY A 5 -3.64 -15.07 3.08
CA GLY A 5 -2.83 -13.94 2.66
C GLY A 5 -1.91 -13.50 3.79
N THR A 6 -0.70 -13.08 3.42
CA THR A 6 0.29 -12.54 4.36
C THR A 6 -0.07 -11.12 4.82
N PHE A 7 -0.99 -10.46 4.12
CA PHE A 7 -1.47 -9.11 4.44
C PHE A 7 -2.80 -9.21 5.19
N GLN A 8 -2.85 -8.59 6.36
CA GLN A 8 -4.05 -8.45 7.20
C GLN A 8 -4.19 -7.00 7.63
N GLY A 9 -5.34 -6.64 8.21
CA GLY A 9 -5.58 -5.30 8.75
C GLY A 9 -5.34 -4.18 7.74
N THR A 10 -4.65 -3.13 8.18
CA THR A 10 -4.53 -1.89 7.41
C THR A 10 -3.72 -2.06 6.12
N ARG A 11 -2.74 -2.97 6.10
CA ARG A 11 -1.99 -3.32 4.87
C ARG A 11 -2.89 -3.92 3.80
N PHE A 12 -3.78 -4.84 4.19
CA PHE A 12 -4.71 -5.47 3.28
C PHE A 12 -5.72 -4.45 2.73
N ASP A 13 -6.26 -3.60 3.60
CA ASP A 13 -7.21 -2.56 3.23
C ASP A 13 -6.59 -1.56 2.24
N PHE A 14 -5.35 -1.13 2.50
CA PHE A 14 -4.61 -0.26 1.59
C PHE A 14 -4.44 -0.90 0.21
N LEU A 15 -3.86 -2.11 0.12
CA LEU A 15 -3.62 -2.76 -1.17
C LEU A 15 -4.92 -3.04 -1.94
N THR A 16 -6.00 -3.41 -1.24
CA THR A 16 -7.31 -3.64 -1.86
C THR A 16 -7.91 -2.35 -2.41
N SER A 17 -7.74 -1.23 -1.71
CA SER A 17 -8.23 0.09 -2.18
C SER A 17 -7.53 0.58 -3.45
N GLU A 18 -6.33 0.08 -3.74
CA GLU A 18 -5.55 0.44 -4.94
C GLU A 18 -5.94 -0.38 -6.20
N LEU A 19 -6.65 -1.50 -6.04
CA LEU A 19 -7.03 -2.39 -7.15
C LEU A 19 -7.83 -1.67 -8.25
N PRO A 20 -8.84 -0.82 -7.95
CA PRO A 20 -9.56 -0.10 -9.00
C PRO A 20 -8.65 0.84 -9.80
N GLY A 21 -7.77 1.58 -9.12
CA GLY A 21 -6.84 2.49 -9.77
C GLY A 21 -5.79 1.77 -10.62
N TYR A 22 -5.33 0.60 -10.17
CA TYR A 22 -4.49 -0.29 -10.97
C TYR A 22 -5.23 -0.77 -12.22
N GLY A 23 -6.50 -1.17 -12.11
CA GLY A 23 -7.32 -1.57 -13.25
C GLY A 23 -7.45 -0.48 -14.32
N VAL A 24 -7.57 0.79 -13.92
CA VAL A 24 -7.54 1.93 -14.84
C VAL A 24 -6.14 2.11 -15.44
N ALA A 25 -5.10 2.02 -14.62
CA ALA A 25 -3.71 2.17 -15.08
C ALA A 25 -3.30 1.13 -16.12
N VAL A 26 -3.81 -0.10 -16.02
CA VAL A 26 -3.59 -1.16 -17.03
C VAL A 26 -4.25 -0.78 -18.36
N LYS A 27 -5.48 -0.27 -18.35
CA LYS A 27 -6.19 0.15 -19.57
C LYS A 27 -5.50 1.34 -20.27
N GLU A 28 -4.78 2.16 -19.51
CA GLU A 28 -4.09 3.36 -19.99
C GLU A 28 -2.59 3.13 -20.23
N ASP A 29 -2.11 1.88 -20.23
CA ASP A 29 -0.69 1.49 -20.42
C ASP A 29 0.29 2.19 -19.45
N ARG A 30 -0.19 2.57 -18.26
CA ARG A 30 0.60 3.22 -17.19
C ARG A 30 0.71 2.38 -15.92
N ALA A 31 0.45 1.08 -16.02
CA ALA A 31 0.47 0.15 -14.88
C ALA A 31 1.79 0.22 -14.09
N ARG A 32 2.94 0.26 -14.80
CA ARG A 32 4.25 0.35 -14.16
C ARG A 32 4.41 1.60 -13.30
N ALA A 33 4.05 2.77 -13.83
CA ALA A 33 4.15 4.03 -13.10
C ALA A 33 3.21 4.04 -11.88
N TYR A 34 2.01 3.49 -12.03
CA TYR A 34 1.05 3.34 -10.95
C TYR A 34 1.58 2.44 -9.83
N CYS A 35 2.09 1.26 -10.16
CA CYS A 35 2.67 0.34 -9.18
C CYS A 35 3.84 0.99 -8.42
N ILE A 36 4.71 1.74 -9.09
CA ILE A 36 5.81 2.46 -8.42
C ILE A 36 5.25 3.47 -7.41
N SER A 37 4.23 4.25 -7.78
CA SER A 37 3.56 5.19 -6.86
C SER A 37 2.94 4.48 -5.65
N VAL A 38 2.23 3.36 -5.88
CA VAL A 38 1.66 2.53 -4.80
C VAL A 38 2.75 2.01 -3.88
N CYS A 39 3.85 1.48 -4.42
CA CYS A 39 4.96 0.98 -3.61
C CYS A 39 5.60 2.09 -2.77
N ARG A 40 5.73 3.31 -3.28
CA ARG A 40 6.27 4.45 -2.50
C ARG A 40 5.36 4.80 -1.32
N ARG A 41 4.07 5.01 -1.58
CA ARG A 41 3.07 5.27 -0.53
C ARG A 41 3.00 4.12 0.49
N TYR A 42 3.08 2.88 0.02
CA TYR A 42 3.11 1.70 0.87
C TYR A 42 4.30 1.76 1.84
N HIS A 43 5.53 1.97 1.38
CA HIS A 43 6.70 1.97 2.27
C HIS A 43 6.76 3.16 3.24
N LYS A 44 6.12 4.29 2.89
CA LYS A 44 5.93 5.41 3.82
C LYS A 44 4.98 5.05 4.96
N ARG A 45 3.88 4.37 4.64
CA ARG A 45 2.85 3.94 5.60
C ARG A 45 3.28 2.73 6.43
N TYR A 46 4.00 1.82 5.81
CA TYR A 46 4.41 0.52 6.35
C TYR A 46 5.93 0.42 6.25
N HIS A 47 6.62 1.00 7.24
CA HIS A 47 8.07 1.06 7.23
C HIS A 47 8.67 -0.33 7.02
N PRO A 48 9.66 -0.51 6.11
CA PRO A 48 10.21 -1.83 5.78
C PRO A 48 10.94 -2.51 6.96
N LEU A 49 11.33 -1.76 7.97
CA LEU A 49 11.88 -2.31 9.23
C LEU A 49 10.81 -2.68 10.26
N LEU A 50 9.52 -2.37 10.01
CA LEU A 50 8.45 -2.80 10.90
C LEU A 50 8.19 -4.30 10.68
N PRO A 51 8.16 -5.12 11.74
CA PRO A 51 7.89 -6.55 11.62
C PRO A 51 6.61 -6.84 10.84
N HIS A 52 6.61 -7.89 10.01
CA HIS A 52 5.45 -8.25 9.17
C HIS A 52 4.21 -8.68 9.99
N ASN A 53 4.39 -9.02 11.26
CA ASN A 53 3.33 -9.37 12.21
C ASN A 53 2.82 -8.16 13.01
N GLU A 54 3.39 -6.96 12.81
CA GLU A 54 3.00 -5.75 13.51
C GLU A 54 2.40 -4.75 12.53
N GLU A 55 1.16 -4.33 12.78
CA GLU A 55 0.50 -3.27 12.04
C GLU A 55 0.88 -1.90 12.63
N PRO A 56 1.16 -0.88 11.80
CA PRO A 56 1.32 0.48 12.30
C PRO A 56 0.00 0.95 12.94
N THR A 57 0.12 1.78 13.97
CA THR A 57 -1.06 2.35 14.64
C THR A 57 -1.76 3.34 13.70
N ALA A 58 -3.06 3.57 13.94
CA ALA A 58 -3.83 4.57 13.19
C ALA A 58 -3.21 5.98 13.30
N GLU A 59 -2.64 6.31 14.47
CA GLU A 59 -1.93 7.57 14.72
C GLU A 59 -0.66 7.69 13.87
N ALA A 60 0.13 6.60 13.77
CA ALA A 60 1.32 6.59 12.92
C ALA A 60 0.96 6.74 11.44
N LEU A 61 -0.13 6.10 10.99
CA LEU A 61 -0.63 6.24 9.62
C LEU A 61 -1.15 7.65 9.31
N ALA A 62 -1.78 8.33 10.27
CA ALA A 62 -2.31 9.68 10.10
C ALA A 62 -1.20 10.74 9.91
N LEU A 63 0.01 10.45 10.38
CA LEU A 63 1.18 11.33 10.21
C LEU A 63 1.86 11.18 8.85
N VAL A 64 1.48 10.17 8.06
CA VAL A 64 2.12 9.88 6.78
C VAL A 64 1.56 10.81 5.71
N ASN A 65 2.46 11.57 5.08
CA ASN A 65 2.15 12.36 3.90
C ASN A 65 2.65 11.69 2.62
N ASP A 66 1.71 11.17 1.85
CA ASP A 66 1.98 10.47 0.60
C ASP A 66 2.53 11.41 -0.49
N ASP A 67 2.17 12.69 -0.45
CA ASP A 67 2.44 13.68 -1.51
C ASP A 67 3.83 14.33 -1.43
N VAL A 68 4.53 14.18 -0.29
CA VAL A 68 5.87 14.75 -0.11
C VAL A 68 6.90 13.87 -0.83
N ALA A 69 7.91 14.45 -1.49
CA ALA A 69 9.00 13.64 -2.04
C ALA A 69 9.82 12.99 -0.90
N ASP A 70 10.34 11.78 -1.12
CA ASP A 70 11.23 11.12 -0.14
C ASP A 70 12.57 11.85 0.00
#